data_AF-A0A1T4ZM98-F1
#
_entry.id   AF-A0A1T4ZM98-F1
#
_cell.length_a   1.000
_cell.length_b   1.000
_cell.length_c   1.000
_cell.angle_alpha   90.00
_cell.angle_beta   90.00
_cell.angle_gamma   90.00
#
_symmetry.space_group_name_H-M   'P 1'
#
loop_
_entity.id
_entity.type
_entity.pdbx_description
1 polymer ?
#
loop_
_entity_poly.entity_id
_entity_poly.type
_entity_poly.pdbx_seq_one_letter_code
_entity_poly.pdbx_strand_id
1 'polypeptide(L)'
;MLHLVYVLAFTILAFLAVRNLIHSLLTVSMESHKLHDPRNYGGLNNSGQMGKVPHPELLDETGNLINEPLLVMRSLSVQDARNQLDNLYKSSPGYGDDIHENE
;
A
#
# COMPACT_ATOMS: atom_id res chain seq x y z
N MET A 1 47.82 11.34 -30.47
CA MET A 1 46.73 12.06 -31.17
C MET A 1 45.37 11.34 -31.13
N LEU A 2 45.08 10.45 -30.16
CA LEU A 2 43.74 9.86 -29.94
C LEU A 2 43.05 10.37 -28.66
N HIS A 3 43.75 11.24 -27.91
CA HIS A 3 43.29 11.72 -26.61
C HIS A 3 41.97 12.50 -26.69
N LEU A 4 41.76 13.24 -27.79
CA LEU A 4 40.50 13.97 -28.02
C LEU A 4 39.29 13.02 -28.07
N VAL A 5 39.43 11.86 -28.71
CA VAL A 5 38.36 10.85 -28.77
C VAL A 5 38.11 10.23 -27.40
N TYR A 6 39.16 10.00 -26.59
CA TYR A 6 38.99 9.50 -25.23
C TYR A 6 38.28 10.49 -24.31
N VAL A 7 38.63 11.77 -24.39
CA VAL A 7 37.94 12.82 -23.62
C VAL A 7 36.47 12.90 -24.05
N LEU A 8 36.18 12.82 -25.36
CA LEU A 8 34.80 12.81 -25.86
C LEU A 8 34.00 11.58 -25.38
N ALA A 9 34.57 10.38 -25.45
CA ALA A 9 33.91 9.17 -24.98
C ALA A 9 33.67 9.22 -23.46
N PHE A 10 34.65 9.71 -22.71
CA PHE A 10 34.55 9.88 -21.27
C PHE A 10 33.47 10.88 -20.86
N THR A 11 33.33 12.02 -21.56
CA THR A 11 32.28 13.00 -21.25
C THR A 11 30.89 12.44 -21.49
N ILE A 12 30.69 11.67 -22.57
CA ILE A 12 29.42 10.99 -22.86
C ILE A 12 29.08 9.99 -21.75
N LEU A 13 30.04 9.14 -21.37
CA LEU A 13 29.85 8.15 -20.31
C LEU A 13 29.59 8.80 -18.95
N ALA A 14 30.34 9.85 -18.61
CA ALA A 14 30.15 10.60 -17.37
C ALA A 14 28.76 11.23 -17.31
N PHE A 15 28.28 11.84 -18.41
CA PHE A 15 26.96 12.46 -18.45
C PHE A 15 25.83 11.43 -18.31
N LEU A 16 25.96 10.27 -18.97
CA LEU A 16 25.03 9.15 -18.82
C LEU A 16 25.01 8.62 -17.38
N ALA A 17 26.18 8.45 -16.77
CA ALA A 17 26.30 7.97 -15.39
C ALA A 17 25.69 8.95 -14.38
N VAL A 18 25.97 10.26 -14.50
CA VAL A 18 25.39 11.29 -13.62
C VAL A 18 23.87 11.35 -13.77
N ARG A 19 23.35 11.28 -15.00
CA ARG A 19 21.89 11.23 -15.24
C ARG A 19 21.26 9.99 -14.60
N ASN A 20 21.89 8.83 -14.76
CA ASN A 20 21.42 7.58 -14.16
C ASN A 20 21.45 7.65 -12.62
N LEU A 21 22.52 8.21 -12.05
CA LEU A 21 22.67 8.42 -10.62
C LEU A 21 21.56 9.34 -10.08
N ILE A 22 21.27 10.46 -10.74
CA ILE A 22 20.20 11.38 -10.33
C ILE A 22 18.84 10.66 -10.37
N HIS A 23 18.53 9.92 -11.43
CA HIS A 23 17.28 9.15 -11.51
C HIS A 23 17.17 8.09 -10.40
N SER A 24 18.25 7.35 -10.16
CA SER A 24 18.33 6.35 -9.09
C SER A 24 18.17 6.99 -7.71
N LEU A 25 18.80 8.14 -7.49
CA LEU A 25 18.75 8.87 -6.22
C LEU A 25 17.36 9.48 -5.98
N LEU A 26 16.72 10.04 -7.01
CA LEU A 26 15.35 10.56 -6.90
C LEU A 26 14.35 9.44 -6.61
N THR A 27 14.47 8.30 -7.29
CA THR A 27 13.62 7.12 -7.04
C THR A 27 13.79 6.61 -5.61
N VAL A 28 15.03 6.45 -5.16
CA VAL A 28 15.33 5.96 -3.81
C VAL A 28 14.95 6.99 -2.73
N SER A 29 15.17 8.29 -2.98
CA SER A 29 14.78 9.36 -2.07
C SER A 29 13.26 9.46 -1.93
N MET A 30 12.52 9.33 -3.04
CA MET A 30 11.06 9.24 -3.01
C MET A 30 10.59 8.01 -2.22
N GLU A 31 11.21 6.85 -2.42
CA GLU A 31 10.89 5.63 -1.67
C GLU A 31 11.18 5.78 -0.16
N SER A 32 12.28 6.45 0.21
CA SER A 32 12.60 6.72 1.63
C SER A 32 11.64 7.69 2.30
N HIS A 33 11.04 8.62 1.56
CA HIS A 33 9.96 9.49 2.05
C HIS A 33 8.58 8.82 2.01
N LYS A 34 8.44 7.67 1.34
CA LYS A 34 7.17 6.95 1.18
C LYS A 34 6.93 5.84 2.20
N LEU A 35 7.80 5.67 3.18
CA LEU A 35 7.55 4.80 4.34
C LEU A 35 6.46 5.34 5.31
N HIS A 36 5.69 6.36 4.90
CA HIS A 36 4.51 6.85 5.61
C HIS A 36 3.39 7.32 4.65
N ASP A 37 3.18 6.66 3.50
CA ASP A 37 1.89 6.81 2.79
C ASP A 37 1.57 5.59 1.90
N PRO A 38 0.64 4.70 2.29
CA PRO A 38 0.24 3.55 1.48
C PRO A 38 -0.68 3.94 0.31
N ARG A 39 -0.47 5.10 -0.34
CA ARG A 39 -1.35 5.66 -1.37
C ARG A 39 -0.94 5.44 -2.83
N ASN A 40 0.06 4.60 -3.13
CA ASN A 40 0.34 4.35 -4.56
C ASN A 40 0.85 2.93 -4.83
N TYR A 41 -0.02 1.95 -4.59
CA TYR A 41 0.01 0.68 -5.31
C TYR A 41 -1.20 0.65 -6.24
N GLY A 42 -1.08 1.33 -7.37
CA GLY A 42 -2.10 1.42 -8.41
C GLY A 42 -1.43 1.51 -9.76
N GLY A 43 -0.92 0.38 -10.21
CA GLY A 43 -0.27 0.24 -11.50
C GLY A 43 -1.11 0.83 -12.63
N LEU A 44 -0.42 1.50 -13.53
CA LEU A 44 -0.84 1.66 -14.91
C LEU A 44 -1.15 0.26 -15.45
N ASN A 45 -2.41 -0.16 -15.43
CA ASN A 45 -2.99 -1.23 -16.24
C ASN A 45 -4.53 -1.19 -16.14
N ASN A 46 -5.10 -0.53 -17.15
CA ASN A 46 -6.36 -0.84 -17.80
C ASN A 46 -7.04 -2.18 -17.43
N SER A 47 -8.19 -2.15 -16.74
CA SER A 47 -9.40 -2.95 -17.03
C SER A 47 -10.32 -3.00 -15.80
N GLY A 48 -11.62 -2.75 -16.00
CA GLY A 48 -12.65 -3.19 -15.04
C GLY A 48 -13.10 -2.11 -14.07
N GLN A 49 -13.96 -1.24 -14.57
CA GLN A 49 -14.86 -0.39 -13.81
C GLN A 49 -15.86 -1.24 -13.01
N MET A 50 -15.39 -2.00 -12.00
CA MET A 50 -16.25 -2.50 -10.92
C MET A 50 -16.20 -1.44 -9.84
N GLY A 51 -17.31 -0.70 -9.69
CA GLY A 51 -17.46 0.32 -8.67
C GLY A 51 -17.09 -0.26 -7.31
N LYS A 52 -15.90 0.08 -6.82
CA LYS A 52 -15.44 -0.22 -5.48
C LYS A 52 -16.35 0.56 -4.54
N VAL A 53 -17.42 -0.05 -4.07
CA VAL A 53 -18.29 0.53 -3.04
C VAL A 53 -17.37 0.80 -1.85
N PRO A 54 -17.12 2.08 -1.50
CA PRO A 54 -16.25 2.37 -0.38
C PRO A 54 -16.90 1.80 0.88
N HIS A 55 -16.15 1.02 1.64
CA HIS A 55 -16.60 0.58 2.95
C HIS A 55 -16.97 1.81 3.78
N PRO A 56 -18.07 1.80 4.54
CA PRO A 56 -18.56 2.99 5.24
C PRO A 56 -17.56 3.53 6.27
N GLU A 57 -16.61 2.71 6.73
CA GLU A 57 -15.51 3.13 7.61
C GLU A 57 -14.42 3.96 6.91
N LEU A 58 -14.45 4.02 5.58
CA LEU A 58 -13.54 4.81 4.76
C LEU A 58 -14.18 6.16 4.36
N LEU A 59 -15.20 6.62 5.08
CA LEU A 59 -15.83 7.93 4.87
C LEU A 59 -15.61 8.81 6.11
N ASP A 60 -15.18 10.05 5.91
CA ASP A 60 -15.17 11.05 6.97
C ASP A 60 -16.60 11.55 7.30
N GLU A 61 -16.73 12.38 8.34
CA GLU A 61 -18.01 12.96 8.78
C GLU A 61 -18.69 13.82 7.69
N THR A 62 -17.92 14.24 6.69
CA THR A 62 -18.39 15.03 5.53
C THR A 62 -18.60 14.18 4.28
N GLY A 63 -18.43 12.86 4.35
CA GLY A 63 -18.63 11.91 3.26
C GLY A 63 -17.46 11.82 2.26
N ASN A 64 -16.28 12.35 2.57
CA ASN A 64 -15.09 12.15 1.73
C ASN A 64 -14.42 10.82 2.05
N LEU A 65 -13.81 10.22 1.02
CA LEU A 65 -13.10 8.97 1.19
C LEU A 65 -11.78 9.17 1.95
N ILE A 66 -11.66 8.57 3.13
CA ILE A 66 -10.42 8.44 3.88
C ILE A 66 -9.77 7.09 3.57
N ASN A 67 -8.43 7.07 3.46
CA ASN A 67 -7.68 5.88 3.06
C ASN A 67 -7.28 4.99 4.24
N GLU A 68 -7.68 5.37 5.45
CA GLU A 68 -7.50 4.59 6.67
C GLU A 68 -8.79 4.60 7.49
N PRO A 69 -9.21 3.45 8.06
CA PRO A 69 -10.34 3.42 8.98
C PRO A 69 -9.96 4.15 10.27
N LEU A 70 -10.89 4.92 10.84
CA LEU A 70 -10.70 5.63 12.09
C LEU A 70 -10.45 4.63 13.25
N LEU A 71 -9.19 4.44 13.66
CA LEU A 71 -8.83 3.56 14.75
C LEU A 71 -9.19 4.18 16.11
N VAL A 72 -10.34 3.79 16.68
CA VAL A 72 -10.72 4.19 18.06
C VAL A 72 -10.13 3.20 19.06
N MET A 73 -9.04 3.58 19.74
CA MET A 73 -8.44 2.79 20.82
C MET A 73 -9.39 2.76 22.03
N ARG A 74 -9.94 1.58 22.35
CA ARG A 74 -10.73 1.35 23.58
C ARG A 74 -9.91 0.55 24.58
N SER A 75 -9.88 0.98 25.84
CA SER A 75 -9.29 0.19 26.94
C SER A 75 -10.24 -0.97 27.28
N LEU A 76 -10.01 -2.14 26.68
CA LEU A 76 -10.74 -3.38 26.95
C LEU A 76 -9.87 -4.36 27.76
N SER A 77 -10.51 -5.15 28.61
CA SER A 77 -9.85 -6.29 29.25
C SER A 77 -9.56 -7.38 28.22
N VAL A 78 -8.52 -8.19 28.44
CA VAL A 78 -8.15 -9.31 27.56
C VAL A 78 -9.30 -10.31 27.42
N GLN A 79 -10.05 -10.55 28.51
CA GLN A 79 -11.20 -11.44 28.51
C GLN A 79 -12.34 -10.91 27.61
N ASP A 80 -12.59 -9.61 27.67
CA ASP A 80 -13.65 -8.99 26.85
C ASP A 80 -13.29 -9.00 25.37
N ALA A 81 -12.02 -8.74 25.04
CA ALA A 81 -11.53 -8.84 23.67
C ALA A 81 -11.66 -10.27 23.10
N ARG A 82 -11.35 -11.29 23.92
CA ARG A 82 -11.54 -12.69 23.54
C ARG A 82 -13.02 -13.00 23.26
N ASN A 83 -13.92 -12.55 24.14
CA ASN A 83 -15.36 -12.77 23.97
C ASN A 83 -15.90 -12.06 22.72
N GLN A 84 -15.43 -10.83 22.44
CA GLN A 84 -15.82 -10.09 21.24
C GLN A 84 -15.37 -10.78 19.95
N LEU A 85 -14.14 -11.32 19.92
CA LEU A 85 -13.64 -12.09 18.79
C LEU A 85 -14.43 -13.39 18.57
N ASP A 86 -14.75 -14.11 19.65
CA ASP A 86 -15.55 -15.35 19.57
C ASP A 86 -16.97 -15.07 19.03
N ASN A 87 -17.58 -13.96 19.47
CA ASN A 87 -18.87 -13.52 18.96
C ASN A 87 -18.80 -13.15 17.47
N LEU A 88 -17.76 -12.43 17.04
CA LEU A 88 -17.55 -12.09 15.63
C LEU A 88 -17.39 -13.34 14.78
N TYR A 89 -16.59 -14.31 15.25
CA TYR A 89 -16.37 -15.58 14.57
C TYR A 89 -17.67 -16.37 14.38
N LYS A 90 -18.48 -16.51 15.44
CA LYS A 90 -19.80 -17.16 15.38
C LYS A 90 -20.81 -16.44 14.50
N SER A 91 -20.72 -15.11 14.41
CA SER A 91 -21.61 -14.30 13.57
C SER A 91 -21.19 -14.22 12.10
N SER A 92 -20.03 -14.80 11.76
CA SER A 92 -19.50 -14.75 10.40
C SER A 92 -20.37 -15.57 9.44
N PRO A 93 -20.74 -15.03 8.27
CA PRO A 93 -21.42 -15.78 7.22
C PRO A 93 -20.47 -16.85 6.66
N GLY A 94 -20.51 -18.03 7.25
CA GLY A 94 -19.62 -19.16 6.96
C GLY A 94 -19.45 -20.13 8.13
N TYR A 95 -19.72 -19.69 9.36
CA TYR A 95 -19.59 -20.54 10.56
C TYR A 95 -20.54 -21.76 10.58
N GLY A 96 -21.64 -21.70 9.84
CA GLY A 96 -22.64 -22.79 9.81
C GLY A 96 -22.33 -23.93 8.85
N ASP A 97 -21.40 -23.78 7.90
CA ASP A 97 -21.15 -24.80 6.86
C ASP A 97 -20.18 -25.88 7.35
N ASP A 98 -19.16 -25.48 8.12
CA ASP A 98 -18.10 -26.38 8.61
C ASP A 98 -18.56 -27.38 9.70
N ILE A 99 -19.69 -27.12 10.36
CA ILE A 99 -20.17 -27.92 11.50
C ILE A 99 -21.02 -29.12 11.03
N HIS A 100 -21.55 -29.10 9.80
CA HIS A 100 -22.47 -30.14 9.31
C HIS A 100 -21.82 -31.28 8.52
N GLU A 101 -20.50 -31.28 8.27
CA GLU A 101 -19.82 -32.34 7.50
C GLU A 101 -19.21 -33.48 8.34
N ASN A 102 -19.38 -33.47 9.67
CA ASN A 102 -18.87 -34.53 10.55
C ASN A 102 -19.97 -35.10 11.46
N GLU A 103 -21.00 -35.73 10.88
CA GLU A 103 -21.86 -36.69 11.59
C GLU A 103 -21.96 -38.02 10.82
#